data_AF-A0A9J6GLW6-F1
#
_entry.id   AF-A0A9J6GLW6-F1
#
_cell.length_a   1.000
_cell.length_b   1.000
_cell.length_c   1.000
_cell.angle_alpha   90.00
_cell.angle_beta   90.00
_cell.angle_gamma   90.00
#
_symmetry.space_group_name_H-M   'P 1'
#
loop_
_entity.id
_entity.type
_entity.pdbx_description
1 polymer ?
#
loop_
_entity_poly.entity_id
_entity_poly.type
_entity_poly.pdbx_seq_one_letter_code
_entity_poly.pdbx_strand_id
1 'polypeptide(L)'
;MCRYCPSIESKVLRFKGRTHQVWLEPEGMDTHVVYPNGISCTLPADVQQKLVRCMPGCHNVEMIRPGYGVEYDFIDPRQIKPTLETKKVPGLFFAGQINGTTGYEEAASQGIVAGVNAACKVLDREPLVVTRLEGYIGVLIDDLTTHGTQEPYRMFTSRAEYRLSLRPDNADIRLTEKGSALHPHWKGSVLEDKRSGYRVGCVSEDEYRRASAMKSALAEAQRVLSAEVKPTRRWRKQLGLPESSNPTHKSALEMLASQDVSADSIVNLFLPQLGELASSPAFRNRLKVEATYAYHVALQQQEILELEEGEALQLPSDIDYNDPSLNLSNEMKSKLEQARPATVGAASRIPGVTPVAVLSLLRHAKQKERASSAL
;
A
#
# COMPACT_ATOMS: atom_id res chain seq x y z
N MET A 1 -23.75 -7.69 -12.38
CA MET A 1 -23.47 -9.02 -11.76
C MET A 1 -22.22 -8.86 -10.92
N CYS A 2 -22.30 -9.13 -9.61
CA CYS A 2 -21.26 -8.79 -8.64
C CYS A 2 -19.90 -9.41 -9.03
N ARG A 3 -18.81 -8.64 -9.14
CA ARG A 3 -17.47 -9.17 -9.46
C ARG A 3 -16.94 -10.03 -8.31
N TYR A 4 -17.22 -9.66 -7.06
CA TYR A 4 -16.88 -10.44 -5.87
C TYR A 4 -18.14 -10.97 -5.18
N CYS A 5 -18.36 -12.28 -5.23
CA CYS A 5 -19.47 -12.93 -4.53
C CYS A 5 -18.93 -13.69 -3.30
N PRO A 6 -19.04 -13.15 -2.08
CA PRO A 6 -18.57 -13.84 -0.88
C PRO A 6 -19.45 -15.04 -0.53
N SER A 7 -20.72 -15.07 -0.95
CA SER A 7 -21.66 -16.10 -0.54
C SER A 7 -21.43 -17.45 -1.22
N ILE A 8 -21.58 -18.53 -0.47
CA ILE A 8 -21.33 -19.90 -0.96
C ILE A 8 -22.32 -20.27 -2.08
N GLU A 9 -23.58 -19.85 -1.99
CA GLU A 9 -24.58 -20.06 -3.04
C GLU A 9 -24.15 -19.43 -4.37
N SER A 10 -23.59 -18.21 -4.33
CA SER A 10 -23.11 -17.53 -5.53
C SER A 10 -21.80 -18.14 -6.05
N LYS A 11 -20.89 -18.55 -5.14
CA LYS A 11 -19.61 -19.18 -5.50
C LYS A 11 -19.83 -20.51 -6.22
N VAL A 12 -20.69 -21.38 -5.70
CA VAL A 12 -20.97 -22.70 -6.28
C VAL A 12 -21.62 -22.57 -7.65
N LEU A 13 -22.54 -21.62 -7.84
CA LEU A 13 -23.16 -21.34 -9.14
C LEU A 13 -22.15 -20.85 -10.18
N ARG A 14 -21.22 -19.97 -9.77
CA ARG A 14 -20.21 -19.38 -10.65
C ARG A 14 -19.05 -20.33 -10.96
N PHE A 15 -18.68 -21.18 -10.00
CA PHE A 15 -17.51 -22.06 -10.07
C PHE A 15 -17.91 -23.52 -9.84
N LYS A 16 -18.75 -24.05 -10.74
CA LYS A 16 -19.28 -25.42 -10.65
C LYS A 16 -18.15 -26.46 -10.56
N GLY A 17 -18.31 -27.45 -9.67
CA GLY A 17 -17.39 -28.58 -9.52
C GLY A 17 -16.08 -28.28 -8.78
N ARG A 18 -15.91 -27.08 -8.21
CA ARG A 18 -14.75 -26.72 -7.40
C ARG A 18 -15.01 -27.03 -5.92
N THR A 19 -13.97 -27.51 -5.23
CA THR A 19 -13.97 -27.57 -3.77
C THR A 19 -13.70 -26.19 -3.20
N HIS A 20 -14.51 -25.76 -2.22
CA HIS A 20 -14.33 -24.50 -1.51
C HIS A 20 -13.76 -24.78 -0.11
N GLN A 21 -12.65 -24.12 0.22
CA GLN A 21 -12.05 -24.24 1.55
C GLN A 21 -12.87 -23.45 2.58
N VAL A 22 -13.02 -24.03 3.77
CA VAL A 22 -13.69 -23.42 4.91
C VAL A 22 -12.73 -23.46 6.09
N TRP A 23 -12.58 -22.33 6.79
CA TRP A 23 -11.78 -22.21 8.00
C TRP A 23 -12.70 -22.16 9.21
N LEU A 24 -12.45 -23.02 10.19
CA LEU A 24 -13.18 -23.02 11.46
C LEU A 24 -12.38 -22.19 12.46
N GLU A 25 -12.83 -20.95 12.70
CA GLU A 25 -12.12 -19.96 13.50
C GLU A 25 -12.82 -19.82 14.87
N PRO A 26 -12.15 -20.14 16.00
CA PRO A 26 -12.72 -19.86 17.32
C PRO A 26 -12.95 -18.36 17.51
N GLU A 27 -14.13 -17.95 17.99
CA GLU A 27 -14.42 -16.51 18.22
C GLU A 27 -13.71 -15.93 19.46
N GLY A 28 -13.20 -16.79 20.34
CA GLY A 28 -12.47 -16.38 21.53
C GLY A 28 -11.92 -17.56 22.33
N MET A 29 -11.12 -17.26 23.36
CA MET A 29 -10.48 -18.29 24.19
C MET A 29 -11.46 -19.00 25.12
N ASP A 30 -12.46 -18.27 25.64
CA ASP A 30 -13.41 -18.75 26.66
C ASP A 30 -14.81 -18.99 26.08
N THR A 31 -14.91 -19.24 24.78
CA THR A 31 -16.18 -19.50 24.09
C THR A 31 -16.10 -20.78 23.26
N HIS A 32 -17.23 -21.47 23.15
CA HIS A 32 -17.38 -22.63 22.27
C HIS A 32 -17.88 -22.22 20.87
N VAL A 33 -18.06 -20.92 20.62
CA VAL A 33 -18.53 -20.38 19.33
C VAL A 33 -17.39 -20.44 18.31
N VAL A 34 -17.71 -20.98 17.14
CA VAL A 34 -16.79 -21.12 16.01
C VAL A 34 -17.40 -20.42 14.80
N TYR A 35 -16.64 -19.52 14.19
CA TYR A 35 -16.98 -18.84 12.94
C TYR A 35 -16.50 -19.67 11.74
N PRO A 36 -17.41 -20.18 10.89
CA PRO A 36 -17.05 -20.94 9.71
C PRO A 36 -16.76 -20.00 8.52
N ASN A 37 -15.54 -19.47 8.48
CA ASN A 37 -15.11 -18.55 7.43
C ASN A 37 -15.07 -19.24 6.06
N GLY A 38 -15.78 -18.65 5.08
CA GLY A 38 -15.86 -19.14 3.70
C GLY A 38 -17.25 -19.57 3.24
N ILE A 39 -18.19 -19.75 4.18
CA ILE A 39 -19.57 -20.22 3.90
C ILE A 39 -20.67 -19.20 4.22
N SER A 40 -20.38 -17.90 4.12
CA SER A 40 -21.41 -16.86 4.22
C SER A 40 -22.59 -17.18 3.27
N CYS A 41 -23.83 -17.08 3.73
CA CYS A 41 -25.01 -17.38 2.92
C CYS A 41 -26.26 -16.69 3.45
N THR A 42 -27.27 -16.55 2.59
CA THR A 42 -28.60 -16.02 2.96
C THR A 42 -29.71 -17.06 2.82
N LEU A 43 -29.35 -18.36 2.83
CA LEU A 43 -30.30 -19.46 2.73
C LEU A 43 -31.18 -19.57 4.00
N PRO A 44 -32.35 -20.23 3.94
CA PRO A 44 -33.13 -20.52 5.15
C PRO A 44 -32.32 -21.30 6.18
N ALA A 45 -32.54 -21.03 7.47
CA ALA A 45 -31.73 -21.58 8.57
C ALA A 45 -31.67 -23.12 8.58
N ASP A 46 -32.76 -23.81 8.24
CA ASP A 46 -32.79 -25.27 8.16
C ASP A 46 -31.89 -25.82 7.04
N VAL A 47 -31.79 -25.10 5.93
CA VAL A 47 -30.91 -25.44 4.80
C VAL A 47 -29.45 -25.17 5.16
N GLN A 48 -29.17 -24.07 5.86
CA GLN A 48 -27.83 -23.77 6.34
C GLN A 48 -27.32 -24.87 7.27
N GLN A 49 -28.13 -25.32 8.22
CA GLN A 49 -27.74 -26.38 9.14
C GLN A 49 -27.44 -27.69 8.39
N LYS A 50 -28.23 -28.04 7.37
CA LYS A 50 -27.95 -29.20 6.50
C LYS A 50 -26.61 -29.02 5.76
N LEU A 51 -26.38 -27.83 5.18
CA LEU A 51 -25.15 -27.50 4.47
C LEU A 51 -23.91 -27.68 5.37
N VAL A 52 -23.95 -27.13 6.59
CA VAL A 52 -22.82 -27.21 7.52
C VAL A 52 -22.57 -28.67 7.94
N ARG A 53 -23.62 -29.45 8.17
CA ARG A 53 -23.49 -30.88 8.52
C ARG A 53 -22.97 -31.78 7.39
N CYS A 54 -23.01 -31.32 6.15
CA CYS A 54 -22.36 -32.01 5.03
C CYS A 54 -20.83 -31.80 5.01
N MET A 55 -20.30 -30.85 5.79
CA MET A 55 -18.85 -30.63 5.86
C MET A 55 -18.17 -31.73 6.69
N PRO A 56 -17.02 -32.26 6.23
CA PRO A 56 -16.24 -33.21 7.01
C PRO A 56 -15.93 -32.69 8.41
N GLY A 57 -16.19 -33.50 9.43
CA GLY A 57 -16.01 -33.13 10.84
C GLY A 57 -17.16 -32.35 11.48
N CYS A 58 -18.14 -31.87 10.69
CA CYS A 58 -19.25 -31.04 11.18
C CYS A 58 -20.61 -31.76 11.24
N HIS A 59 -20.65 -33.09 11.05
CA HIS A 59 -21.90 -33.86 10.92
C HIS A 59 -22.90 -33.69 12.08
N ASN A 60 -22.41 -33.47 13.31
CA ASN A 60 -23.21 -33.30 14.52
C ASN A 60 -23.16 -31.89 15.09
N VAL A 61 -22.78 -30.89 14.30
CA VAL A 61 -22.71 -29.50 14.79
C VAL A 61 -24.10 -28.94 15.13
N GLU A 62 -24.12 -28.09 16.14
CA GLU A 62 -25.24 -27.25 16.53
C GLU A 62 -25.00 -25.81 16.07
N MET A 63 -25.95 -25.25 15.33
CA MET A 63 -25.85 -23.91 14.80
C MET A 63 -26.43 -22.93 15.82
N ILE A 64 -25.57 -22.12 16.44
CA ILE A 64 -25.98 -21.14 17.47
C ILE A 64 -26.70 -19.95 16.84
N ARG A 65 -26.21 -19.49 15.67
CA ARG A 65 -26.80 -18.38 14.91
C ARG A 65 -26.83 -18.71 13.43
N PRO A 66 -27.96 -18.53 12.73
CA PRO A 66 -27.99 -18.64 11.28
C PRO A 66 -27.22 -17.48 10.64
N GLY A 67 -26.56 -17.75 9.52
CA GLY A 67 -26.02 -16.72 8.63
C GLY A 67 -27.15 -15.88 8.01
N TYR A 68 -26.83 -14.64 7.67
CA TYR A 68 -27.79 -13.69 7.12
C TYR A 68 -27.10 -12.70 6.19
N GLY A 69 -27.91 -12.02 5.36
CA GLY A 69 -27.49 -10.88 4.56
C GLY A 69 -27.98 -9.59 5.20
N VAL A 70 -27.21 -8.51 5.03
CA VAL A 70 -27.61 -7.17 5.45
C VAL A 70 -27.65 -6.28 4.22
N GLU A 71 -28.74 -5.55 4.06
CA GLU A 71 -28.88 -4.47 3.11
C GLU A 71 -28.92 -3.15 3.89
N TYR A 72 -28.20 -2.15 3.38
CA TYR A 72 -28.05 -0.86 4.04
C TYR A 72 -27.83 0.23 2.99
N ASP A 73 -28.27 1.44 3.33
CA ASP A 73 -28.00 2.61 2.51
C ASP A 73 -26.53 3.04 2.63
N PHE A 74 -25.97 3.50 1.51
CA PHE A 74 -24.65 4.12 1.48
C PHE A 74 -24.69 5.37 0.59
N ILE A 75 -23.73 6.26 0.80
CA ILE A 75 -23.58 7.47 0.00
C ILE A 75 -22.42 7.26 -0.95
N ASP A 76 -22.63 7.63 -2.22
CA ASP A 76 -21.59 7.59 -3.24
C ASP A 76 -20.35 8.36 -2.76
N PRO A 77 -19.19 7.69 -2.58
CA PRO A 77 -18.01 8.31 -2.01
C PRO A 77 -17.38 9.37 -2.93
N ARG A 78 -17.86 9.52 -4.17
CA ARG A 78 -17.51 10.68 -5.02
C ARG A 78 -18.08 11.99 -4.48
N GLN A 79 -18.99 11.95 -3.51
CA GLN A 79 -19.55 13.13 -2.83
C GLN A 79 -18.68 13.65 -1.67
N ILE A 80 -17.60 12.95 -1.32
CA ILE A 80 -16.62 13.39 -0.32
C ILE A 80 -15.29 13.78 -0.98
N LYS A 81 -14.52 14.64 -0.32
CA LYS A 81 -13.16 15.04 -0.72
C LYS A 81 -12.14 14.00 -0.25
N PRO A 82 -10.89 14.03 -0.73
CA PRO A 82 -9.81 13.19 -0.18
C PRO A 82 -9.54 13.40 1.33
N THR A 83 -10.02 14.51 1.90
CA THR A 83 -10.00 14.76 3.36
C THR A 83 -11.13 14.05 4.12
N LEU A 84 -12.00 13.33 3.41
CA LEU A 84 -13.25 12.71 3.87
C LEU A 84 -14.35 13.70 4.30
N GLU A 85 -14.14 15.01 4.09
CA GLU A 85 -15.17 16.04 4.24
C GLU A 85 -16.15 15.98 3.07
N THR A 86 -17.45 16.12 3.33
CA THR A 86 -18.45 16.16 2.26
C THR A 86 -18.31 17.42 1.41
N LYS A 87 -18.59 17.31 0.11
CA LYS A 87 -18.53 18.44 -0.82
C LYS A 87 -19.68 19.43 -0.61
N LYS A 88 -20.85 18.93 -0.21
CA LYS A 88 -22.09 19.73 -0.07
C LYS A 88 -22.20 20.43 1.28
N VAL A 89 -21.75 19.79 2.36
CA VAL A 89 -21.88 20.30 3.73
C VAL A 89 -20.49 20.43 4.34
N PRO A 90 -19.92 21.65 4.39
CA PRO A 90 -18.64 21.88 5.06
C PRO A 90 -18.70 21.44 6.54
N GLY A 91 -17.63 20.83 7.04
CA GLY A 91 -17.55 20.32 8.41
C GLY A 91 -18.27 18.99 8.69
N LEU A 92 -19.00 18.43 7.71
CA LEU A 92 -19.53 17.07 7.80
C LEU A 92 -18.52 16.09 7.18
N PHE A 93 -18.22 14.99 7.88
CA PHE A 93 -17.27 13.97 7.44
C PHE A 93 -17.92 12.60 7.43
N PHE A 94 -17.59 11.77 6.44
CA PHE A 94 -18.07 10.38 6.37
C PHE A 94 -16.91 9.39 6.38
N ALA A 95 -17.08 8.28 7.09
CA ALA A 95 -16.09 7.22 7.18
C ALA A 95 -16.73 5.84 7.35
N GLY A 96 -16.12 4.83 6.73
CA GLY A 96 -16.52 3.43 6.87
C GLY A 96 -17.65 3.02 5.95
N GLN A 97 -18.54 2.16 6.45
CA GLN A 97 -19.54 1.48 5.62
C GLN A 97 -20.48 2.44 4.87
N ILE A 98 -20.73 3.63 5.42
CA ILE A 98 -21.50 4.70 4.77
C ILE A 98 -20.88 5.17 3.44
N ASN A 99 -19.55 5.03 3.27
CA ASN A 99 -18.83 5.34 2.04
C ASN A 99 -18.78 4.14 1.07
N GLY A 100 -19.51 3.06 1.35
CA GLY A 100 -19.58 1.86 0.52
C GLY A 100 -18.34 0.95 0.62
N THR A 101 -17.59 1.00 1.72
CA THR A 101 -16.56 0.00 2.05
C THR A 101 -17.11 -1.12 2.93
N THR A 102 -16.53 -2.32 2.84
CA THR A 102 -16.81 -3.40 3.79
C THR A 102 -15.52 -3.97 4.35
N GLY A 103 -15.39 -3.99 5.67
CA GLY A 103 -14.20 -4.43 6.39
C GLY A 103 -13.88 -3.48 7.54
N TYR A 104 -13.33 -4.02 8.63
CA TYR A 104 -13.03 -3.24 9.83
C TYR A 104 -11.86 -2.31 9.58
N GLU A 105 -10.86 -2.78 8.85
CA GLU A 105 -9.63 -2.07 8.52
C GLU A 105 -9.89 -0.89 7.59
N GLU A 106 -10.73 -1.08 6.56
CA GLU A 106 -11.18 -0.01 5.68
C GLU A 106 -11.93 1.07 6.46
N ALA A 107 -12.83 0.67 7.36
CA ALA A 107 -13.62 1.60 8.14
C ALA A 107 -12.77 2.37 9.16
N ALA A 108 -11.89 1.67 9.88
CA ALA A 108 -10.98 2.28 10.84
C ALA A 108 -10.00 3.25 10.16
N SER A 109 -9.48 2.88 9.00
CA SER A 109 -8.57 3.72 8.20
C SER A 109 -9.22 5.02 7.73
N GLN A 110 -10.50 4.97 7.35
CA GLN A 110 -11.26 6.19 7.04
C GLN A 110 -11.57 6.98 8.31
N GLY A 111 -11.95 6.28 9.40
CA GLY A 111 -12.32 6.89 10.67
C GLY A 111 -11.20 7.74 11.27
N ILE A 112 -9.95 7.24 11.26
CA ILE A 112 -8.79 7.98 11.76
C ILE A 112 -8.55 9.26 10.94
N VAL A 113 -8.62 9.19 9.60
CA VAL A 113 -8.41 10.36 8.74
C VAL A 113 -9.55 11.37 8.89
N ALA A 114 -10.80 10.91 8.91
CA ALA A 114 -11.97 11.77 9.08
C ALA A 114 -11.97 12.46 10.45
N GLY A 115 -11.67 11.73 11.52
CA GLY A 115 -11.60 12.28 12.87
C GLY A 115 -10.49 13.31 13.04
N VAL A 116 -9.30 13.01 12.49
CA VAL A 116 -8.18 13.96 12.43
C VAL A 116 -8.59 15.23 11.66
N ASN A 117 -9.19 15.09 10.48
CA ASN A 117 -9.53 16.24 9.65
C ASN A 117 -10.68 17.07 10.22
N ALA A 118 -11.61 16.43 10.94
CA ALA A 118 -12.63 17.13 11.72
C ALA A 118 -12.00 18.00 12.81
N ALA A 119 -11.01 17.47 13.54
CA ALA A 119 -10.26 18.26 14.53
C ALA A 119 -9.45 19.39 13.88
N CYS A 120 -8.73 19.12 12.78
CA CYS A 120 -7.99 20.14 12.04
C CYS A 120 -8.92 21.27 11.57
N LYS A 121 -10.13 20.95 11.12
CA LYS A 121 -11.12 21.96 10.67
C LYS A 121 -11.52 22.91 11.80
N VAL A 122 -11.75 22.38 13.01
CA VAL A 122 -12.13 23.19 14.18
C VAL A 122 -10.95 24.03 14.68
N LEU A 123 -9.72 23.49 14.58
CA LEU A 123 -8.49 24.14 15.03
C LEU A 123 -7.83 25.05 13.98
N ASP A 124 -8.48 25.25 12.81
CA ASP A 124 -7.96 25.98 11.66
C ASP A 124 -6.54 25.54 11.25
N ARG A 125 -6.37 24.23 11.10
CA ARG A 125 -5.11 23.58 10.67
C ARG A 125 -5.27 22.93 9.30
N GLU A 126 -4.15 22.78 8.61
CA GLU A 126 -4.09 21.99 7.38
C GLU A 126 -4.56 20.55 7.62
N PRO A 127 -5.41 20.00 6.73
CA PRO A 127 -5.92 18.64 6.88
C PRO A 127 -4.81 17.61 6.62
N LEU A 128 -4.90 16.48 7.30
CA LEU A 128 -4.14 15.29 6.99
C LEU A 128 -4.61 14.71 5.66
N VAL A 129 -3.69 14.66 4.70
CA VAL A 129 -3.86 13.93 3.45
C VAL A 129 -2.76 12.88 3.35
N VAL A 130 -3.17 11.61 3.22
CA VAL A 130 -2.29 10.49 2.91
C VAL A 130 -2.47 10.20 1.43
N THR A 131 -1.41 10.35 0.65
CA THR A 131 -1.45 10.09 -0.78
C THR A 131 -1.35 8.58 -1.06
N ARG A 132 -1.74 8.16 -2.27
CA ARG A 132 -1.56 6.77 -2.73
C ARG A 132 -0.10 6.30 -2.77
N LEU A 133 0.87 7.22 -2.82
CA LEU A 133 2.30 6.89 -2.77
C LEU A 133 2.80 6.63 -1.34
N GLU A 134 2.07 7.13 -0.34
CA GLU A 134 2.52 7.11 1.05
C GLU A 134 1.90 5.98 1.87
N GLY A 135 0.72 5.48 1.48
CA GLY A 135 0.05 4.44 2.26
C GLY A 135 -1.17 3.83 1.58
N TYR A 136 -1.51 2.60 1.99
CA TYR A 136 -2.74 1.94 1.58
C TYR A 136 -4.01 2.70 2.00
N ILE A 137 -3.95 3.50 3.08
CA ILE A 137 -5.03 4.43 3.45
C ILE A 137 -5.28 5.45 2.33
N GLY A 138 -4.21 5.98 1.71
CA GLY A 138 -4.33 6.89 0.58
C GLY A 138 -4.88 6.21 -0.67
N VAL A 139 -4.46 4.97 -0.95
CA VAL A 139 -5.02 4.15 -2.04
C VAL A 139 -6.53 3.95 -1.83
N LEU A 140 -6.95 3.54 -0.63
CA LEU A 140 -8.36 3.37 -0.26
C LEU A 140 -9.18 4.64 -0.52
N ILE A 141 -8.74 5.77 0.05
CA ILE A 141 -9.50 7.01 0.00
C ILE A 141 -9.55 7.55 -1.43
N ASP A 142 -8.45 7.45 -2.16
CA ASP A 142 -8.42 7.91 -3.55
C ASP A 142 -9.31 7.06 -4.44
N ASP A 143 -9.23 5.72 -4.38
CA ASP A 143 -10.06 4.85 -5.20
C ASP A 143 -11.56 5.11 -4.93
N LEU A 144 -11.95 5.29 -3.67
CA LEU A 144 -13.32 5.65 -3.29
C LEU A 144 -13.75 7.02 -3.85
N THR A 145 -12.93 8.05 -3.67
CA THR A 145 -13.28 9.43 -4.07
C THR A 145 -13.21 9.65 -5.59
N THR A 146 -12.40 8.86 -6.28
CA THR A 146 -12.15 8.97 -7.73
C THR A 146 -13.08 8.05 -8.53
N HIS A 147 -13.19 6.77 -8.18
CA HIS A 147 -13.99 5.80 -8.94
C HIS A 147 -15.41 5.64 -8.42
N GLY A 148 -15.66 6.01 -7.17
CA GLY A 148 -16.88 5.61 -6.49
C GLY A 148 -16.85 4.12 -6.17
N THR A 149 -18.03 3.58 -5.85
CA THR A 149 -18.15 2.14 -5.62
C THR A 149 -19.53 1.64 -6.04
N GLN A 150 -19.57 0.55 -6.84
CA GLN A 150 -20.82 -0.12 -7.24
C GLN A 150 -21.09 -1.38 -6.39
N GLU A 151 -20.04 -1.93 -5.78
CA GLU A 151 -20.06 -3.10 -4.92
C GLU A 151 -19.20 -2.78 -3.70
N PRO A 152 -19.51 -3.25 -2.48
CA PRO A 152 -18.75 -2.89 -1.30
C PRO A 152 -17.23 -3.03 -1.50
N TYR A 153 -16.51 -1.91 -1.42
CA TYR A 153 -15.09 -1.85 -1.70
C TYR A 153 -14.30 -2.64 -0.66
N ARG A 154 -13.29 -3.39 -1.13
CA ARG A 154 -12.39 -4.19 -0.29
C ARG A 154 -10.93 -4.01 -0.71
N MET A 155 -10.04 -3.84 0.25
CA MET A 155 -8.63 -3.52 -0.01
C MET A 155 -7.89 -4.59 -0.81
N PHE A 156 -8.22 -5.87 -0.66
CA PHE A 156 -7.56 -6.92 -1.45
C PHE A 156 -7.87 -6.84 -2.95
N THR A 157 -8.95 -6.13 -3.34
CA THR A 157 -9.26 -5.88 -4.76
C THR A 157 -8.50 -4.68 -5.33
N SER A 158 -7.92 -3.86 -4.46
CA SER A 158 -7.15 -2.68 -4.85
C SER A 158 -5.82 -3.06 -5.49
N ARG A 159 -5.39 -2.25 -6.46
CA ARG A 159 -4.07 -2.39 -7.08
C ARG A 159 -3.20 -1.22 -6.65
N ALA A 160 -2.53 -1.36 -5.50
CA ALA A 160 -1.39 -0.50 -5.21
C ALA A 160 -0.25 -0.80 -6.18
N GLU A 161 0.23 0.20 -6.90
CA GLU A 161 1.32 0.07 -7.87
C GLU A 161 2.68 -0.01 -7.17
N TYR A 162 2.80 0.69 -6.03
CA TYR A 162 4.04 0.79 -5.25
C TYR A 162 4.08 -0.17 -4.06
N ARG A 163 3.64 -1.43 -4.23
CA ARG A 163 3.53 -2.41 -3.13
C ARG A 163 4.85 -2.66 -2.37
N LEU A 164 5.98 -2.55 -3.07
CA LEU A 164 7.31 -2.75 -2.48
C LEU A 164 7.72 -1.58 -1.59
N SER A 165 7.19 -0.39 -1.82
CA SER A 165 7.35 0.78 -0.94
C SER A 165 6.31 0.81 0.18
N LEU A 166 5.08 0.32 -0.09
CA LEU A 166 3.94 0.32 0.85
C LEU A 166 3.86 -0.96 1.69
N ARG A 167 4.88 -1.24 2.48
CA ARG A 167 4.96 -2.47 3.28
C ARG A 167 4.42 -2.28 4.71
N PRO A 168 3.85 -3.31 5.34
CA PRO A 168 3.46 -3.24 6.75
C PRO A 168 4.64 -2.90 7.66
N ASP A 169 5.82 -3.44 7.37
CA ASP A 169 7.03 -3.25 8.18
C ASP A 169 7.51 -1.79 8.24
N ASN A 170 7.21 -0.97 7.23
CA ASN A 170 7.70 0.41 7.12
C ASN A 170 6.62 1.49 7.24
N ALA A 171 5.44 1.13 7.73
CA ALA A 171 4.34 2.07 7.93
C ALA A 171 4.70 3.20 8.91
N ASP A 172 5.47 2.87 9.94
CA ASP A 172 6.00 3.81 10.92
C ASP A 172 6.88 4.90 10.28
N ILE A 173 7.87 4.52 9.48
CA ILE A 173 8.78 5.45 8.79
C ILE A 173 8.01 6.36 7.82
N ARG A 174 6.95 5.86 7.20
CA ARG A 174 6.13 6.61 6.22
C ARG A 174 5.15 7.58 6.87
N LEU A 175 4.45 7.17 7.93
CA LEU A 175 3.26 7.89 8.42
C LEU A 175 3.43 8.56 9.79
N THR A 176 4.38 8.13 10.62
CA THR A 176 4.54 8.67 11.99
C THR A 176 4.85 10.18 11.97
N GLU A 177 5.65 10.63 11.01
CA GLU A 177 5.99 12.03 10.84
C GLU A 177 4.77 12.89 10.48
N LYS A 178 3.79 12.34 9.74
CA LYS A 178 2.53 13.04 9.42
C LYS A 178 1.57 13.15 10.61
N GLY A 179 1.64 12.20 11.54
CA GLY A 179 0.81 12.22 12.74
C GLY A 179 1.38 13.07 13.87
N SER A 180 2.68 13.42 13.81
CA SER A 180 3.37 14.14 14.87
C SER A 180 2.96 15.62 14.93
N ALA A 181 2.88 16.19 16.15
CA ALA A 181 2.80 17.64 16.32
C ALA A 181 4.18 18.33 16.19
N LEU A 182 5.27 17.55 16.26
CA LEU A 182 6.64 18.05 16.31
C LEU A 182 7.21 18.21 14.91
N HIS A 183 7.73 19.39 14.60
CA HIS A 183 8.49 19.64 13.39
C HIS A 183 9.99 19.36 13.65
N PRO A 184 10.74 18.72 12.72
CA PRO A 184 12.21 18.60 12.81
C PRO A 184 12.99 19.93 12.91
N HIS A 185 12.31 21.07 12.76
CA HIS A 185 12.92 22.41 12.68
C HIS A 185 12.19 23.48 13.51
N TRP A 186 11.36 23.12 14.50
CA TRP A 186 10.78 24.14 15.39
C TRP A 186 11.79 24.61 16.44
N LYS A 187 12.78 25.40 15.99
CA LYS A 187 13.48 26.40 16.81
C LYS A 187 13.05 27.78 16.32
N GLY A 188 11.97 28.30 16.90
CA GLY A 188 11.63 29.73 17.00
C GLY A 188 12.17 30.72 15.96
N SER A 189 12.01 30.45 14.66
CA SER A 189 12.37 31.41 13.61
C SER A 189 11.32 31.33 12.51
N VAL A 190 10.59 32.43 12.39
CA VAL A 190 9.74 32.78 11.26
C VAL A 190 10.58 32.68 10.00
N LEU A 191 10.37 31.66 9.18
CA LEU A 191 10.52 31.70 7.73
C LEU A 191 9.88 30.45 7.14
N GLU A 192 9.07 30.70 6.11
CA GLU A 192 8.11 29.81 5.49
C GLU A 192 8.77 28.62 4.80
N ASP A 193 8.61 27.43 5.37
CA ASP A 193 8.59 26.22 4.56
C ASP A 193 7.23 25.52 4.76
N LYS A 194 6.27 25.85 3.90
CA LYS A 194 4.92 25.26 3.91
C LYS A 194 4.90 23.78 3.50
N ARG A 195 6.05 23.17 3.19
CA ARG A 195 6.14 21.77 2.75
C ARG A 195 6.37 20.76 3.86
N SER A 196 6.71 21.19 5.07
CA SER A 196 7.14 20.28 6.14
C SER A 196 6.24 20.37 7.39
N GLY A 197 5.68 19.22 7.80
CA GLY A 197 5.04 18.99 9.09
C GLY A 197 3.52 19.18 9.15
N TYR A 198 2.77 18.11 8.84
CA TYR A 198 1.36 17.99 9.23
C TYR A 198 1.26 18.05 10.76
N ARG A 199 0.71 19.14 11.32
CA ARG A 199 0.55 19.36 12.78
C ARG A 199 -0.71 18.69 13.33
N VAL A 200 -0.89 17.41 13.05
CA VAL A 200 -2.11 16.69 13.45
C VAL A 200 -2.08 16.38 14.94
N GLY A 201 -0.92 15.98 15.47
CA GLY A 201 -0.75 15.67 16.89
C GLY A 201 -1.47 14.41 17.36
N CYS A 202 -1.67 13.43 16.45
CA CYS A 202 -2.23 12.12 16.80
C CYS A 202 -1.16 11.08 17.21
N VAL A 203 0.12 11.43 17.11
CA VAL A 203 1.25 10.61 17.54
C VAL A 203 1.89 11.22 18.78
N SER A 204 2.13 10.40 19.81
CA SER A 204 2.80 10.85 21.04
C SER A 204 4.27 11.20 20.78
N GLU A 205 4.83 12.10 21.60
CA GLU A 205 6.24 12.49 21.48
C GLU A 205 7.20 11.28 21.63
N ASP A 206 6.89 10.35 22.54
CA ASP A 206 7.70 9.15 22.75
C ASP A 206 7.65 8.18 21.57
N GLU A 207 6.49 8.03 20.91
CA GLU A 207 6.38 7.27 19.66
C GLU A 207 7.17 7.91 18.53
N TYR A 208 7.03 9.24 18.37
CA TYR A 208 7.78 9.97 17.35
C TYR A 208 9.29 9.86 17.55
N ARG A 209 9.78 10.03 18.77
CA ARG A 209 11.22 9.89 19.11
C ARG A 209 11.73 8.49 18.78
N ARG A 210 11.00 7.44 19.15
CA ARG A 210 11.38 6.05 18.84
C ARG A 210 11.43 5.79 17.34
N ALA A 211 10.40 6.20 16.60
CA ALA A 211 10.35 6.04 15.15
C ALA A 211 11.46 6.84 14.44
N SER A 212 11.70 8.08 14.88
CA SER A 212 12.77 8.92 14.34
C SER A 212 14.15 8.36 14.62
N ALA A 213 14.41 7.84 15.83
CA ALA A 213 15.69 7.21 16.16
C ALA A 213 15.94 5.96 15.29
N MET A 214 14.91 5.12 15.10
CA MET A 214 14.99 3.97 14.20
C MET A 214 15.25 4.39 12.74
N LYS A 215 14.51 5.38 12.22
CA LYS A 215 14.68 5.93 10.86
C LYS A 215 16.11 6.43 10.63
N SER A 216 16.64 7.25 11.55
CA SER A 216 17.99 7.79 11.45
C SER A 216 19.06 6.70 11.53
N ALA A 217 18.92 5.73 12.43
CA ALA A 217 19.86 4.62 12.57
C ALA A 217 19.87 3.71 11.33
N LEU A 218 18.71 3.45 10.73
CA LEU A 218 18.63 2.68 9.47
C LEU A 218 19.28 3.43 8.31
N ALA A 219 19.02 4.72 8.17
CA ALA A 219 19.62 5.54 7.13
C ALA A 219 21.16 5.58 7.25
N GLU A 220 21.67 5.75 8.48
CA GLU A 220 23.11 5.71 8.73
C GLU A 220 23.71 4.33 8.47
N ALA A 221 23.04 3.27 8.90
CA ALA A 221 23.48 1.90 8.62
C ALA A 221 23.53 1.60 7.12
N GLN A 222 22.50 2.01 6.37
CA GLN A 222 22.49 1.87 4.91
C GLN A 222 23.65 2.64 4.27
N ARG A 223 23.93 3.86 4.73
CA ARG A 223 25.06 4.67 4.25
C ARG A 223 26.40 3.98 4.50
N VAL A 224 26.65 3.52 5.72
CA VAL A 224 27.89 2.82 6.11
C VAL A 224 28.07 1.54 5.31
N LEU A 225 27.02 0.72 5.21
CA LEU A 225 27.08 -0.57 4.50
C LEU A 225 27.19 -0.41 2.98
N SER A 226 26.66 0.68 2.41
CA SER A 226 26.79 0.96 0.97
C SER A 226 28.19 1.41 0.59
N ALA A 227 28.90 2.09 1.49
CA ALA A 227 30.25 2.59 1.23
C ALA A 227 31.31 1.47 1.18
N GLU A 228 31.10 0.37 1.91
CA GLU A 228 32.06 -0.74 1.96
C GLU A 228 31.83 -1.72 0.79
N VAL A 229 32.60 -1.57 -0.29
CA VAL A 229 32.52 -2.42 -1.49
C VAL A 229 33.72 -3.36 -1.58
N LYS A 230 33.45 -4.66 -1.76
CA LYS A 230 34.48 -5.71 -1.91
C LYS A 230 34.09 -6.74 -2.96
N PRO A 231 35.05 -7.52 -3.50
CA PRO A 231 34.75 -8.70 -4.28
C PRO A 231 33.89 -9.71 -3.49
N THR A 232 32.89 -10.30 -4.12
CA THR A 232 31.96 -11.26 -3.49
C THR A 232 32.69 -12.42 -2.79
N ARG A 233 33.80 -12.91 -3.38
CA ARG A 233 34.64 -13.95 -2.76
C ARG A 233 35.20 -13.54 -1.39
N ARG A 234 35.62 -12.28 -1.24
CA ARG A 234 36.15 -11.76 0.04
C ARG A 234 35.05 -11.69 1.10
N TRP A 235 33.86 -11.26 0.71
CA TRP A 235 32.70 -11.26 1.59
C TRP A 235 32.35 -12.66 2.07
N ARG A 236 32.22 -13.62 1.15
CA ARG A 236 31.87 -15.00 1.51
C ARG A 236 32.89 -15.64 2.44
N LYS A 237 34.19 -15.39 2.24
CA LYS A 237 35.24 -15.84 3.16
C LYS A 237 35.10 -15.23 4.56
N GLN A 238 34.81 -13.92 4.66
CA GLN A 238 34.62 -13.25 5.95
C GLN A 238 33.35 -13.70 6.68
N LEU A 239 32.32 -14.07 5.93
CA LEU A 239 31.02 -14.50 6.46
C LEU A 239 30.92 -16.02 6.68
N GLY A 240 31.96 -16.80 6.34
CA GLY A 240 31.94 -18.26 6.45
C GLY A 240 30.98 -18.95 5.46
N LEU A 241 30.73 -18.34 4.30
CA LEU A 241 29.81 -18.85 3.26
C LEU A 241 30.56 -19.63 2.17
N PRO A 242 29.88 -20.55 1.44
CA PRO A 242 30.49 -21.34 0.37
C PRO A 242 31.15 -20.46 -0.69
N GLU A 243 32.38 -20.80 -1.11
CA GLU A 243 33.10 -19.99 -2.08
C GLU A 243 32.31 -19.78 -3.38
N SER A 244 32.44 -18.58 -3.95
CA SER A 244 31.85 -18.23 -5.24
C SER A 244 32.97 -17.76 -6.17
N SER A 245 32.93 -18.25 -7.42
CA SER A 245 33.78 -17.79 -8.51
C SER A 245 33.29 -16.47 -9.15
N ASN A 246 32.20 -15.88 -8.63
CA ASN A 246 31.61 -14.68 -9.19
C ASN A 246 32.54 -13.46 -9.01
N PRO A 247 32.99 -12.81 -10.10
CA PRO A 247 33.93 -11.68 -10.05
C PRO A 247 33.27 -10.35 -9.64
N THR A 248 31.97 -10.34 -9.37
CA THR A 248 31.23 -9.13 -9.02
C THR A 248 31.67 -8.52 -7.69
N HIS A 249 31.74 -7.20 -7.67
CA HIS A 249 31.92 -6.40 -6.48
C HIS A 249 30.54 -6.08 -5.91
N LYS A 250 30.40 -6.21 -4.60
CA LYS A 250 29.16 -5.89 -3.88
C LYS A 250 29.49 -5.07 -2.65
N SER A 251 28.61 -4.12 -2.36
CA SER A 251 28.58 -3.44 -1.07
C SER A 251 28.17 -4.41 0.04
N ALA A 252 28.45 -4.05 1.30
CA ALA A 252 27.94 -4.83 2.44
C ALA A 252 26.41 -4.84 2.48
N LEU A 253 25.75 -3.76 2.01
CA LEU A 253 24.29 -3.68 1.90
C LEU A 253 23.73 -4.68 0.86
N GLU A 254 24.36 -4.79 -0.31
CA GLU A 254 23.97 -5.76 -1.34
C GLU A 254 24.25 -7.21 -0.92
N MET A 255 25.32 -7.44 -0.15
CA MET A 255 25.53 -8.74 0.50
C MET A 255 24.41 -9.02 1.50
N LEU A 256 24.04 -8.04 2.33
CA LEU A 256 22.95 -8.17 3.29
C LEU A 256 21.61 -8.46 2.61
N ALA A 257 21.37 -8.04 1.38
CA ALA A 257 20.16 -8.39 0.63
C ALA A 257 20.07 -9.88 0.24
N SER A 258 21.17 -10.63 0.31
CA SER A 258 21.21 -12.04 -0.15
C SER A 258 20.58 -12.99 0.88
N GLN A 259 19.79 -13.97 0.44
CA GLN A 259 19.05 -14.87 1.35
C GLN A 259 19.95 -15.74 2.24
N ASP A 260 21.15 -16.06 1.76
CA ASP A 260 22.16 -16.86 2.47
C ASP A 260 22.95 -16.08 3.53
N VAL A 261 22.72 -14.76 3.66
CA VAL A 261 23.45 -13.88 4.58
C VAL A 261 22.56 -13.49 5.77
N SER A 262 22.98 -13.84 6.99
CA SER A 262 22.31 -13.36 8.21
C SER A 262 22.59 -11.88 8.47
N ALA A 263 21.59 -11.17 9.00
CA ALA A 263 21.75 -9.80 9.49
C ALA A 263 22.81 -9.71 10.59
N ASP A 264 22.86 -10.71 11.48
CA ASP A 264 23.83 -10.76 12.57
C ASP A 264 25.27 -10.80 12.05
N SER A 265 25.53 -11.61 11.01
CA SER A 265 26.86 -11.79 10.44
C SER A 265 27.42 -10.48 9.87
N ILE A 266 26.59 -9.70 9.19
CA ILE A 266 27.01 -8.38 8.67
C ILE A 266 27.11 -7.37 9.81
N VAL A 267 26.08 -7.24 10.65
CA VAL A 267 26.03 -6.22 11.69
C VAL A 267 27.19 -6.38 12.69
N ASN A 268 27.56 -7.61 13.06
CA ASN A 268 28.69 -7.86 13.96
C ASN A 268 30.04 -7.41 13.36
N LEU A 269 30.20 -7.38 12.03
CA LEU A 269 31.42 -6.87 11.37
C LEU A 269 31.52 -5.34 11.42
N PHE A 270 30.39 -4.64 11.59
CA PHE A 270 30.28 -3.18 11.57
C PHE A 270 29.77 -2.60 12.89
N LEU A 271 29.73 -3.39 13.95
CA LEU A 271 29.09 -3.03 15.22
C LEU A 271 29.62 -1.69 15.81
N PRO A 272 30.94 -1.38 15.76
CA PRO A 272 31.46 -0.08 16.19
C PRO A 272 30.92 1.12 15.38
N GLN A 273 30.55 0.92 14.11
CA GLN A 273 30.10 1.97 13.19
C GLN A 273 28.57 2.14 13.16
N LEU A 274 27.81 1.14 13.60
CA LEU A 274 26.34 1.13 13.47
C LEU A 274 25.59 1.63 14.72
N GLY A 275 26.32 1.99 15.79
CA GLY A 275 25.75 2.53 17.03
C GLY A 275 25.02 1.49 17.89
N GLU A 276 24.41 1.95 18.99
CA GLU A 276 23.84 1.06 20.02
C GLU A 276 22.64 0.24 19.53
N LEU A 277 21.80 0.81 18.65
CA LEU A 277 20.62 0.13 18.10
C LEU A 277 20.98 -1.11 17.28
N ALA A 278 22.21 -1.19 16.76
CA ALA A 278 22.72 -2.35 16.04
C ALA A 278 22.69 -3.65 16.87
N SER A 279 22.66 -3.54 18.20
CA SER A 279 22.54 -4.69 19.10
C SER A 279 21.11 -5.24 19.20
N SER A 280 20.09 -4.48 18.79
CA SER A 280 18.69 -4.89 18.89
C SER A 280 18.29 -5.85 17.75
N PRO A 281 17.68 -7.02 18.07
CA PRO A 281 17.15 -7.92 17.04
C PRO A 281 16.12 -7.24 16.12
N ALA A 282 15.32 -6.32 16.67
CA ALA A 282 14.33 -5.58 15.89
C ALA A 282 15.01 -4.71 14.82
N PHE A 283 16.10 -4.02 15.18
CA PHE A 283 16.88 -3.21 14.24
C PHE A 283 17.54 -4.08 13.17
N ARG A 284 18.15 -5.20 13.54
CA ARG A 284 18.81 -6.13 12.60
C ARG A 284 17.83 -6.69 11.57
N ASN A 285 16.64 -7.10 12.03
CA ASN A 285 15.56 -7.56 11.15
C ASN A 285 15.10 -6.44 10.20
N ARG A 286 14.90 -5.23 10.73
CA ARG A 286 14.49 -4.06 9.95
C ARG A 286 15.52 -3.71 8.89
N LEU A 287 16.81 -3.69 9.23
CA LEU A 287 17.90 -3.41 8.31
C LEU A 287 18.00 -4.46 7.20
N LYS A 288 17.83 -5.75 7.53
CA LYS A 288 17.77 -6.83 6.54
C LYS A 288 16.64 -6.64 5.54
N VAL A 289 15.45 -6.29 6.03
CA VAL A 289 14.29 -6.00 5.18
C VAL A 289 14.58 -4.82 4.26
N GLU A 290 15.06 -3.70 4.81
CA GLU A 290 15.37 -2.52 3.99
C GLU A 290 16.47 -2.80 2.96
N ALA A 291 17.51 -3.57 3.30
CA ALA A 291 18.55 -3.99 2.35
C ALA A 291 17.98 -4.86 1.21
N THR A 292 17.07 -5.80 1.54
CA THR A 292 16.44 -6.70 0.57
C THR A 292 15.61 -5.93 -0.46
N TYR A 293 14.90 -4.87 -0.03
CA TYR A 293 14.04 -4.09 -0.90
C TYR A 293 14.71 -2.83 -1.48
N ALA A 294 15.92 -2.46 -1.04
CA ALA A 294 16.58 -1.21 -1.41
C ALA A 294 16.63 -0.97 -2.93
N TYR A 295 17.04 -1.98 -3.71
CA TYR A 295 17.10 -1.87 -5.16
C TYR A 295 15.74 -1.56 -5.80
N HIS A 296 14.71 -2.30 -5.38
CA HIS A 296 13.37 -2.14 -5.94
C HIS A 296 12.71 -0.82 -5.52
N VAL A 297 12.94 -0.39 -4.28
CA VAL A 297 12.45 0.92 -3.79
C VAL A 297 13.11 2.05 -4.56
N ALA A 298 14.43 1.98 -4.79
CA ALA A 298 15.16 2.98 -5.58
C ALA A 298 14.64 3.05 -7.03
N LEU A 299 14.38 1.90 -7.64
CA LEU A 299 13.78 1.84 -8.99
C LEU A 299 12.40 2.51 -9.02
N GLN A 300 11.54 2.22 -8.04
CA GLN A 300 10.21 2.84 -7.93
C GLN A 300 10.28 4.35 -7.71
N GLN A 301 11.24 4.82 -6.92
CA GLN A 301 11.45 6.26 -6.72
C GLN A 301 11.89 6.95 -8.01
N GLN A 302 12.79 6.35 -8.79
CA GLN A 302 13.17 6.89 -10.10
C GLN A 302 11.97 6.96 -11.05
N GLU A 303 11.11 5.94 -11.06
CA GLU A 303 9.89 5.94 -11.87
C GLU A 303 8.91 7.05 -11.48
N ILE A 304 8.77 7.35 -10.19
CA ILE A 304 7.94 8.47 -9.69
C ILE A 304 8.53 9.80 -10.17
N LEU A 305 9.83 10.02 -9.99
CA LEU A 305 10.50 11.25 -10.43
C LEU A 305 10.39 11.43 -11.94
N GLU A 306 10.54 10.35 -12.71
CA GLU A 306 10.41 10.40 -14.17
C GLU A 306 9.00 10.86 -14.60
N LEU A 307 7.96 10.39 -13.90
CA LEU A 307 6.58 10.80 -14.14
C LEU A 307 6.32 12.27 -13.79
N GLU A 308 6.87 12.73 -12.67
CA GLU A 308 6.75 14.13 -12.23
C GLU A 308 7.43 15.09 -13.23
N GLU A 309 8.64 14.76 -13.66
CA GLU A 309 9.37 15.53 -14.69
C GLU A 309 8.66 15.49 -16.06
N GLY A 310 8.03 14.35 -16.37
CA GLY A 310 7.34 14.10 -17.63
C GLY A 310 5.92 14.64 -17.72
N GLU A 311 5.38 15.26 -16.67
CA GLU A 311 3.95 15.59 -16.58
C GLU A 311 3.47 16.52 -17.72
N ALA A 312 4.32 17.47 -18.11
CA ALA A 312 4.03 18.45 -19.15
C ALA A 312 4.23 17.92 -20.59
N LEU A 313 4.81 16.73 -20.75
CA LEU A 313 5.12 16.17 -22.06
C LEU A 313 3.83 15.93 -22.86
N GLN A 314 3.84 16.41 -24.10
CA GLN A 314 2.71 16.26 -25.02
C GLN A 314 2.65 14.84 -25.57
N LEU A 315 1.46 14.26 -25.56
CA LEU A 315 1.19 13.00 -26.23
C LEU A 315 0.80 13.28 -27.69
N PRO A 316 1.33 12.51 -28.67
CA PRO A 316 0.90 12.64 -30.06
C PRO A 316 -0.60 12.43 -30.20
N SER A 317 -1.29 13.32 -30.92
CA SER A 317 -2.75 13.23 -31.11
C SER A 317 -3.19 11.95 -31.84
N ASP A 318 -2.28 11.38 -32.64
CA ASP A 318 -2.45 10.19 -33.46
C ASP A 318 -1.94 8.91 -32.78
N ILE A 319 -1.64 8.93 -31.48
CA ILE A 319 -1.19 7.74 -30.76
C ILE A 319 -2.18 6.58 -30.93
N ASP A 320 -1.67 5.40 -31.26
CA ASP A 320 -2.43 4.16 -31.28
C ASP A 320 -2.23 3.43 -29.94
N TYR A 321 -3.22 3.51 -29.06
CA TYR A 321 -3.18 2.84 -27.76
C TYR A 321 -3.22 1.30 -27.88
N ASN A 322 -3.51 0.75 -29.07
CA ASN A 322 -3.44 -0.68 -29.31
C ASN A 322 -2.02 -1.18 -29.60
N ASP A 323 -1.06 -0.29 -29.86
CA ASP A 323 0.33 -0.62 -30.14
C ASP A 323 0.89 -1.57 -29.05
N PRO A 324 1.36 -2.78 -29.42
CA PRO A 324 2.00 -3.70 -28.49
C PRO A 324 3.19 -3.11 -27.73
N SER A 325 3.87 -2.11 -28.30
CA SER A 325 5.03 -1.44 -27.68
C SER A 325 4.67 -0.72 -26.38
N LEU A 326 3.42 -0.28 -26.23
CA LEU A 326 2.94 0.43 -25.03
C LEU A 326 2.68 -0.51 -23.84
N ASN A 327 2.54 -1.83 -24.09
CA ASN A 327 2.28 -2.84 -23.06
C ASN A 327 1.09 -2.48 -22.13
N LEU A 328 0.02 -1.94 -22.69
CA LEU A 328 -1.18 -1.54 -21.96
C LEU A 328 -2.17 -2.71 -21.83
N SER A 329 -2.81 -2.83 -20.67
CA SER A 329 -3.92 -3.78 -20.50
C SER A 329 -5.16 -3.30 -21.28
N ASN A 330 -6.06 -4.21 -21.65
CA ASN A 330 -7.30 -3.86 -22.38
C ASN A 330 -8.15 -2.79 -21.65
N GLU A 331 -8.14 -2.80 -20.32
CA GLU A 331 -8.82 -1.76 -19.53
C GLU A 331 -8.16 -0.40 -19.68
N MET A 332 -6.83 -0.34 -19.63
CA MET A 332 -6.10 0.93 -19.82
C MET A 332 -6.26 1.44 -21.24
N LYS A 333 -6.18 0.55 -22.24
CA LYS A 333 -6.44 0.90 -23.65
C LYS A 333 -7.80 1.56 -23.81
N SER A 334 -8.86 0.94 -23.30
CA SER A 334 -10.22 1.48 -23.39
C SER A 334 -10.36 2.85 -22.72
N LYS A 335 -9.78 3.04 -21.52
CA LYS A 335 -9.87 4.32 -20.79
C LYS A 335 -9.09 5.44 -21.50
N LEU A 336 -7.88 5.13 -21.97
CA LEU A 336 -7.02 6.08 -22.67
C LEU A 336 -7.59 6.45 -24.04
N GLU A 337 -8.15 5.48 -24.77
CA GLU A 337 -8.81 5.70 -26.05
C GLU A 337 -10.07 6.58 -25.91
N GLN A 338 -10.83 6.39 -24.84
CA GLN A 338 -12.01 7.22 -24.58
C GLN A 338 -11.65 8.66 -24.18
N ALA A 339 -10.59 8.83 -23.39
CA ALA A 339 -10.20 10.13 -22.85
C ALA A 339 -9.30 10.95 -23.79
N ARG A 340 -8.51 10.28 -24.65
CA ARG A 340 -7.51 10.88 -25.58
C ARG A 340 -6.74 12.05 -24.93
N PRO A 341 -6.02 11.81 -23.81
CA PRO A 341 -5.33 12.87 -23.08
C PRO A 341 -4.24 13.54 -23.94
N ALA A 342 -4.17 14.87 -23.88
CA ALA A 342 -3.16 15.66 -24.60
C ALA A 342 -1.76 15.59 -23.98
N THR A 343 -1.65 15.30 -22.67
CA THR A 343 -0.36 15.21 -21.96
C THR A 343 -0.27 13.98 -21.07
N VAL A 344 0.95 13.61 -20.70
CA VAL A 344 1.21 12.52 -19.74
C VAL A 344 0.53 12.81 -18.39
N GLY A 345 0.59 14.06 -17.91
CA GLY A 345 -0.14 14.47 -16.70
C GLY A 345 -1.65 14.42 -16.82
N ALA A 346 -2.19 14.73 -18.00
CA ALA A 346 -3.62 14.54 -18.23
C ALA A 346 -3.99 13.06 -18.17
N ALA A 347 -3.13 12.17 -18.69
CA ALA A 347 -3.32 10.73 -18.61
C ALA A 347 -3.28 10.20 -17.17
N SER A 348 -2.39 10.72 -16.32
CA SER A 348 -2.29 10.32 -14.91
C SER A 348 -3.51 10.72 -14.07
N ARG A 349 -4.23 11.77 -14.48
CA ARG A 349 -5.47 12.22 -13.83
C ARG A 349 -6.72 11.45 -14.29
N ILE A 350 -6.62 10.59 -15.29
CA ILE A 350 -7.78 9.80 -15.75
C ILE A 350 -8.15 8.79 -14.65
N PRO A 351 -9.40 8.77 -14.18
CA PRO A 351 -9.87 7.82 -13.20
C PRO A 351 -9.55 6.36 -13.59
N GLY A 352 -8.58 5.78 -12.88
CA GLY A 352 -8.27 4.37 -12.93
C GLY A 352 -7.35 3.99 -14.08
N VAL A 353 -6.64 4.97 -14.65
CA VAL A 353 -5.39 4.73 -15.38
C VAL A 353 -4.28 4.54 -14.34
N THR A 354 -3.48 3.49 -14.49
CA THR A 354 -2.43 3.17 -13.52
C THR A 354 -1.14 3.95 -13.82
N PRO A 355 -0.35 4.34 -12.81
CA PRO A 355 1.01 4.87 -12.96
C PRO A 355 1.89 4.09 -13.95
N VAL A 356 1.78 2.75 -13.98
CA VAL A 356 2.51 1.90 -14.95
C VAL A 356 2.10 2.21 -16.39
N ALA A 357 0.81 2.39 -16.66
CA ALA A 357 0.32 2.79 -17.99
C ALA A 357 0.82 4.19 -18.37
N VAL A 358 0.83 5.13 -17.41
CA VAL A 358 1.36 6.48 -17.63
C VAL A 358 2.87 6.45 -17.93
N LEU A 359 3.65 5.62 -17.21
CA LEU A 359 5.08 5.41 -17.46
C LEU A 359 5.33 4.86 -18.87
N SER A 360 4.53 3.90 -19.32
CA SER A 360 4.62 3.40 -20.69
C SER A 360 4.36 4.50 -21.73
N LEU A 361 3.34 5.34 -21.52
CA LEU A 361 3.06 6.48 -22.40
C LEU A 361 4.19 7.49 -22.42
N LEU A 362 4.74 7.82 -21.25
CA LEU A 362 5.88 8.73 -21.12
C LEU A 362 7.10 8.22 -21.88
N ARG A 363 7.45 6.94 -21.71
CA ARG A 363 8.60 6.31 -22.39
C ARG A 363 8.39 6.29 -23.90
N HIS A 364 7.18 6.00 -24.38
CA HIS A 364 6.84 6.04 -25.80
C HIS A 364 6.95 7.46 -26.39
N ALA A 365 6.42 8.46 -25.68
CA ALA A 365 6.52 9.86 -26.10
C ALA A 365 7.98 10.34 -26.18
N LYS A 366 8.81 10.03 -25.16
CA LYS A 366 10.25 10.34 -25.18
C LYS A 366 11.00 9.64 -26.32
N GLN A 367 10.64 8.40 -26.66
CA GLN A 367 11.25 7.68 -27.79
C GLN A 367 10.93 8.36 -29.12
N LYS A 368 9.67 8.79 -29.33
CA LYS A 368 9.28 9.49 -30.55
C LYS A 368 9.92 10.88 -30.67
N GLU A 369 10.02 11.63 -29.57
CA GLU A 369 10.68 12.94 -29.57
C GLU A 369 12.18 12.83 -29.91
N ARG A 370 12.85 11.78 -29.40
CA ARG A 370 14.24 11.46 -29.80
C ARG A 370 14.35 11.07 -31.27
N ALA A 371 13.40 10.32 -31.80
CA ALA A 371 13.39 9.94 -33.21
C ALA A 371 13.11 11.13 -34.14
N SER A 372 12.26 12.08 -33.73
CA SER A 372 12.00 13.32 -34.49
C SER A 372 13.12 14.35 -34.38
N SER A 373 13.91 14.33 -33.31
CA SER A 373 15.07 15.22 -33.14
C SER A 373 16.35 14.71 -33.82
N ALA A 374 16.36 13.45 -34.26
CA ALA A 374 17.47 12.82 -34.97
C ALA A 374 17.31 12.85 -36.51
N LEU A 375 16.17 13.36 -36.98
CA LEU A 375 15.86 13.70 -38.38
C LEU A 375 16.01 15.21 -38.56
#